data_AF-A0A3S8UNT0-F1
#
_entry.id   AF-A0A3S8UNT0-F1
#
_cell.length_a   1.000
_cell.length_b   1.000
_cell.length_c   1.000
_cell.angle_alpha   90.00
_cell.angle_beta   90.00
_cell.angle_gamma   90.00
#
_symmetry.space_group_name_H-M   'P 1'
#
loop_
_entity.id
_entity.type
_entity.pdbx_description
1 polymer ?
#
loop_
_entity_poly.entity_id
_entity_poly.type
_entity_poly.pdbx_seq_one_letter_code
_entity_poly.pdbx_strand_id
1 'polypeptide(L)'
;MMLTSDTPVVLYGAAHRGTMVSRYLKGRCNVIGFIDKRAAEITHHEGLPVSRVADADKTALVIVCVNNIFEHESIALSLAAEGFERVVFCPVNGSNMAWRSAEERAQMASVHNAIIDEQLTLPVEVPALHGLFRPEYKDDALISADDAEVLAWIPAWLVCARRNGNGLFKDSPVFTLFPYLELFKWFDGEADATPNHYMDLYCRNAADQFGIAQTDAWVENVLRSRRQVYERMRQTESVDPLFFVNHAVNADWNSDESHFNMDSGKHRAAFLIHRKRSLVPLKLANADYEAYLNRPALKALIDCMLRSNITELPYPVMHSYFLRVPYRADSAFYETLLKSCRALVLKNFSETGRVSLSGVRLRAESADLEPLAQAFAVLGCSVQHGYQESEFDRAVRDLYRISDRFARSGDVPDACDFVLDEWVAR
;
A
#
# COMPACT_ATOMS: atom_id res chain seq x y z
N MET A 1 -24.49 -27.63 0.59
CA MET A 1 -25.90 -27.48 1.03
C MET A 1 -26.62 -26.69 -0.02
N MET A 2 -27.92 -26.93 -0.14
CA MET A 2 -28.83 -25.93 -0.70
C MET A 2 -29.21 -24.96 0.41
N LEU A 3 -29.15 -23.66 0.16
CA LEU A 3 -29.90 -22.66 0.90
C LEU A 3 -31.38 -22.84 0.55
N THR A 4 -32.19 -23.12 1.58
CA THR A 4 -33.65 -23.31 1.51
C THR A 4 -34.34 -22.35 2.48
N SER A 5 -35.68 -22.32 2.47
CA SER A 5 -36.46 -21.52 3.42
C SER A 5 -36.18 -21.88 4.88
N ASP A 6 -35.85 -23.15 5.15
CA ASP A 6 -35.69 -23.68 6.52
C ASP A 6 -34.24 -23.59 7.02
N THR A 7 -33.30 -23.31 6.12
CA THR A 7 -31.87 -23.19 6.44
C THR A 7 -31.66 -22.05 7.44
N PRO A 8 -31.07 -22.30 8.63
CA PRO A 8 -30.75 -21.24 9.57
C PRO A 8 -29.73 -20.26 8.96
N VAL A 9 -30.07 -18.97 8.97
CA VAL A 9 -29.25 -17.89 8.41
C VAL A 9 -28.87 -16.88 9.50
N VAL A 10 -27.60 -16.54 9.57
CA VAL A 10 -27.06 -15.47 10.40
C VAL A 10 -26.45 -14.38 9.53
N LEU A 11 -26.71 -13.12 9.84
CA LEU A 11 -26.17 -11.98 9.07
C LEU A 11 -24.97 -11.37 9.80
N TYR A 12 -23.82 -11.28 9.13
CA TYR A 12 -22.63 -10.64 9.68
C TYR A 12 -22.67 -9.13 9.37
N GLY A 13 -22.86 -8.32 10.40
CA GLY A 13 -22.98 -6.86 10.35
C GLY A 13 -24.38 -6.36 10.73
N ALA A 14 -24.55 -5.97 11.99
CA ALA A 14 -25.79 -5.41 12.55
C ALA A 14 -25.88 -3.88 12.30
N ALA A 15 -25.85 -3.49 11.04
CA ALA A 15 -25.89 -2.09 10.59
C ALA A 15 -26.85 -1.92 9.40
N HIS A 16 -26.75 -0.79 8.68
CA HIS A 16 -27.66 -0.43 7.58
C HIS A 16 -27.86 -1.56 6.54
N ARG A 17 -26.79 -2.14 6.00
CA ARG A 17 -26.90 -3.19 4.97
C ARG A 17 -27.46 -4.51 5.54
N GLY A 18 -27.05 -4.89 6.75
CA GLY A 18 -27.65 -6.02 7.46
C GLY A 18 -29.15 -5.82 7.73
N THR A 19 -29.58 -4.60 8.07
CA THR A 19 -31.01 -4.26 8.22
C THR A 19 -31.77 -4.53 6.93
N MET A 20 -31.30 -3.99 5.80
CA MET A 20 -31.97 -4.17 4.50
C MET A 20 -32.08 -5.66 4.12
N VAL A 21 -30.97 -6.40 4.20
CA VAL A 21 -30.92 -7.84 3.90
C VAL A 21 -31.84 -8.63 4.83
N SER A 22 -31.87 -8.31 6.12
CA SER A 22 -32.75 -8.99 7.08
C SER A 22 -34.23 -8.83 6.75
N ARG A 23 -34.66 -7.61 6.36
CA ARG A 23 -36.05 -7.32 6.01
C ARG A 23 -36.46 -8.06 4.74
N TYR A 24 -35.57 -8.11 3.76
CA TYR A 24 -35.76 -8.88 2.54
C TYR A 24 -35.88 -10.39 2.80
N LEU A 25 -35.04 -10.95 3.69
CA LEU A 25 -34.97 -12.38 3.93
C LEU A 25 -35.99 -12.92 4.94
N LYS A 26 -36.53 -12.11 5.87
CA LYS A 26 -37.46 -12.54 6.94
C LYS A 26 -38.71 -13.29 6.44
N GLY A 27 -39.14 -13.06 5.20
CA GLY A 27 -40.28 -13.78 4.58
C GLY A 27 -39.88 -14.95 3.68
N ARG A 28 -38.59 -15.23 3.53
CA ARG A 28 -38.04 -16.18 2.53
C ARG A 28 -37.10 -17.23 3.14
N CYS A 29 -36.41 -16.88 4.22
CA CYS A 29 -35.41 -17.70 4.88
C CYS A 29 -35.60 -17.64 6.41
N ASN A 30 -35.13 -18.68 7.10
CA ASN A 30 -35.06 -18.73 8.55
C ASN A 30 -33.89 -17.89 9.09
N VAL A 31 -34.05 -16.57 9.13
CA VAL A 31 -33.05 -15.64 9.69
C VAL A 31 -33.11 -15.69 11.22
N ILE A 32 -32.07 -16.22 11.86
CA ILE A 32 -32.05 -16.51 13.30
C ILE A 32 -31.30 -15.46 14.13
N GLY A 33 -30.50 -14.59 13.51
CA GLY A 33 -29.68 -13.64 14.25
C GLY A 33 -28.69 -12.84 13.42
N PHE A 34 -27.91 -12.03 14.12
CA PHE A 34 -26.77 -11.29 13.57
C PHE A 34 -25.47 -11.66 14.31
N ILE A 35 -24.35 -11.52 13.60
CA ILE A 35 -23.01 -11.45 14.19
C ILE A 35 -22.51 -10.02 14.04
N ASP A 36 -21.95 -9.43 15.10
CA ASP A 36 -21.32 -8.12 15.03
C ASP A 36 -20.13 -7.98 16.00
N LYS A 37 -19.10 -7.21 15.63
CA LYS A 37 -17.97 -6.89 16.51
C LYS A 37 -18.45 -6.14 17.77
N ARG A 38 -19.54 -5.39 17.67
CA ARG A 38 -20.20 -4.65 18.75
C ARG A 38 -21.34 -5.43 19.43
N ALA A 39 -21.36 -6.76 19.32
CA ALA A 39 -22.41 -7.59 19.91
C ALA A 39 -22.66 -7.33 21.41
N ALA A 40 -21.61 -7.00 22.17
CA ALA A 40 -21.72 -6.66 23.59
C ALA A 40 -22.49 -5.35 23.86
N GLU A 41 -22.56 -4.44 22.88
CA GLU A 41 -23.29 -3.17 22.98
C GLU A 41 -24.71 -3.29 22.43
N ILE A 42 -24.88 -3.92 21.26
CA ILE A 42 -26.13 -3.90 20.52
C ILE A 42 -27.12 -4.90 21.10
N THR A 43 -26.67 -6.13 21.40
CA THR A 43 -27.44 -7.31 21.91
C THR A 43 -28.64 -7.77 21.07
N HIS A 44 -29.41 -6.86 20.46
CA HIS A 44 -30.55 -7.12 19.59
C HIS A 44 -30.59 -6.11 18.44
N HIS A 45 -30.91 -6.58 17.23
CA HIS A 45 -31.06 -5.75 16.04
C HIS A 45 -32.23 -6.26 15.20
N GLU A 46 -33.13 -5.39 14.77
CA GLU A 46 -34.35 -5.76 14.03
C GLU A 46 -35.18 -6.89 14.73
N GLY A 47 -35.17 -6.93 16.07
CA GLY A 47 -35.87 -7.94 16.87
C GLY A 47 -35.20 -9.32 16.93
N LEU A 48 -33.98 -9.46 16.40
CA LEU A 48 -33.18 -10.68 16.40
C LEU A 48 -31.95 -10.52 17.31
N PRO A 49 -31.43 -11.61 17.91
CA PRO A 49 -30.24 -11.54 18.75
C PRO A 49 -28.99 -11.16 17.94
N VAL A 50 -28.07 -10.44 18.58
CA VAL A 50 -26.74 -10.12 18.05
C VAL A 50 -25.68 -10.81 18.90
N SER A 51 -24.92 -11.71 18.30
CA SER A 51 -23.91 -12.52 18.98
C SER A 51 -22.49 -12.18 18.54
N ARG A 52 -21.51 -12.51 19.39
CA ARG A 52 -20.11 -12.59 18.94
C ARG A 52 -19.95 -13.80 18.02
N VAL A 53 -18.90 -13.79 17.19
CA VAL A 53 -18.57 -14.90 16.28
C VAL A 53 -18.46 -16.23 17.03
N ALA A 54 -17.82 -16.23 18.21
CA ALA A 54 -17.60 -17.42 19.04
C ALA A 54 -18.91 -18.05 19.56
N ASP A 55 -19.92 -17.24 19.82
CA ASP A 55 -21.18 -17.65 20.46
C ASP A 55 -22.28 -18.02 19.44
N ALA A 56 -22.04 -17.77 18.15
CA ALA A 56 -23.00 -18.00 17.09
C ALA A 56 -23.04 -19.48 16.65
N ASP A 57 -24.21 -19.92 16.17
CA ASP A 57 -24.43 -21.28 15.68
C ASP A 57 -23.59 -21.56 14.43
N LYS A 58 -22.58 -22.43 14.56
CA LYS A 58 -21.64 -22.79 13.49
C LYS A 58 -22.28 -23.61 12.37
N THR A 59 -23.47 -24.16 12.60
CA THR A 59 -24.24 -24.90 11.57
C THR A 59 -25.04 -23.96 10.66
N ALA A 60 -25.25 -22.70 11.09
CA ALA A 60 -25.95 -21.71 10.30
C ALA A 60 -25.12 -21.24 9.10
N LEU A 61 -25.83 -20.88 8.02
CA LEU A 61 -25.23 -20.18 6.89
C LEU A 61 -25.05 -18.70 7.25
N VAL A 62 -23.83 -18.18 7.05
CA VAL A 62 -23.55 -16.77 7.31
C VAL A 62 -23.64 -15.96 6.03
N ILE A 63 -24.25 -14.78 6.05
CA ILE A 63 -24.23 -13.81 4.94
C ILE A 63 -23.48 -12.56 5.40
N VAL A 64 -22.40 -12.20 4.71
CA VAL A 64 -21.60 -11.02 5.03
C VAL A 64 -22.29 -9.76 4.50
N CYS A 65 -22.73 -8.91 5.42
CA CYS A 65 -23.52 -7.71 5.14
C CYS A 65 -22.79 -6.41 5.50
N VAL A 66 -21.46 -6.41 5.59
CA VAL A 66 -20.68 -5.18 5.77
C VAL A 66 -20.66 -4.35 4.48
N ASN A 67 -20.45 -3.04 4.61
CA ASN A 67 -20.39 -2.14 3.45
C ASN A 67 -19.04 -2.18 2.74
N ASN A 68 -17.96 -2.39 3.49
CA ASN A 68 -16.60 -2.40 2.97
C ASN A 68 -16.34 -3.71 2.23
N ILE A 69 -16.45 -3.68 0.89
CA ILE A 69 -16.27 -4.87 0.05
C ILE A 69 -14.90 -5.52 0.23
N PHE A 70 -13.86 -4.75 0.59
CA PHE A 70 -12.50 -5.26 0.76
C PHE A 70 -12.33 -6.16 2.00
N GLU A 71 -13.27 -6.14 2.95
CA GLU A 71 -13.24 -7.00 4.14
C GLU A 71 -13.96 -8.34 3.94
N HIS A 72 -14.73 -8.51 2.86
CA HIS A 72 -15.62 -9.67 2.74
C HIS A 72 -14.85 -11.01 2.73
N GLU A 73 -13.74 -11.08 2.00
CA GLU A 73 -12.92 -12.29 1.90
C GLU A 73 -12.17 -12.59 3.22
N SER A 74 -11.67 -11.57 3.93
CA SER A 74 -10.99 -11.77 5.22
C SER A 74 -11.98 -12.15 6.34
N ILE A 75 -13.19 -11.58 6.33
CA ILE A 75 -14.29 -12.00 7.20
C ILE A 75 -14.66 -13.46 6.92
N ALA A 76 -14.81 -13.84 5.65
CA ALA A 76 -15.13 -15.22 5.29
C ALA A 76 -14.05 -16.20 5.79
N LEU A 77 -12.76 -15.92 5.56
CA LEU A 77 -11.67 -16.76 6.08
C LEU A 77 -11.67 -16.86 7.61
N SER A 78 -11.94 -15.76 8.31
CA SER A 78 -12.03 -15.74 9.77
C SER A 78 -13.21 -16.59 10.28
N LEU A 79 -14.37 -16.51 9.61
CA LEU A 79 -15.52 -17.37 9.90
C LEU A 79 -15.21 -18.85 9.62
N ALA A 80 -14.46 -19.16 8.55
CA ALA A 80 -14.02 -20.52 8.26
C ALA A 80 -13.16 -21.09 9.40
N ALA A 81 -12.19 -20.29 9.88
CA ALA A 81 -11.31 -20.66 10.99
C ALA A 81 -12.09 -20.88 12.30
N GLU A 82 -13.20 -20.17 12.47
CA GLU A 82 -14.14 -20.28 13.59
C GLU A 82 -15.14 -21.45 13.44
N GLY A 83 -15.04 -22.24 12.37
CA GLY A 83 -15.82 -23.46 12.16
C GLY A 83 -17.08 -23.31 11.30
N PHE A 84 -17.33 -22.13 10.72
CA PHE A 84 -18.45 -21.97 9.79
C PHE A 84 -18.17 -22.67 8.45
N GLU A 85 -19.03 -23.60 8.06
CA GLU A 85 -18.85 -24.36 6.83
C GLU A 85 -19.23 -23.56 5.57
N ARG A 86 -20.17 -22.60 5.70
CA ARG A 86 -20.75 -21.88 4.56
C ARG A 86 -20.96 -20.41 4.87
N VAL A 87 -20.38 -19.56 4.03
CA VAL A 87 -20.46 -18.11 4.13
C VAL A 87 -20.73 -17.55 2.74
N VAL A 88 -21.76 -16.72 2.60
CA VAL A 88 -22.03 -15.94 1.40
C VAL A 88 -21.39 -14.56 1.56
N PHE A 89 -20.54 -14.18 0.61
CA PHE A 89 -19.79 -12.93 0.64
C PHE A 89 -19.53 -12.43 -0.78
N CYS A 90 -19.01 -11.20 -0.91
CA CYS A 90 -18.70 -10.60 -2.21
C CYS A 90 -17.26 -10.97 -2.59
N PRO A 91 -17.01 -11.73 -3.67
CA PRO A 91 -15.66 -11.94 -4.19
C PRO A 91 -15.07 -10.63 -4.68
N VAL A 92 -13.85 -10.29 -4.25
CA VAL A 92 -13.23 -9.00 -4.59
C VAL A 92 -12.36 -9.16 -5.84
N ASN A 93 -12.60 -8.34 -6.85
CA ASN A 93 -11.72 -8.30 -8.02
C ASN A 93 -10.40 -7.62 -7.65
N GLY A 94 -9.28 -8.31 -7.87
CA GLY A 94 -7.96 -7.78 -7.56
C GLY A 94 -7.48 -8.02 -6.13
N SER A 95 -8.07 -8.96 -5.39
CA SER A 95 -7.47 -9.49 -4.16
C SER A 95 -6.39 -10.53 -4.45
N ASN A 96 -5.65 -10.93 -3.42
CA ASN A 96 -4.67 -12.02 -3.46
C ASN A 96 -5.30 -13.41 -3.26
N MET A 97 -6.60 -13.58 -3.48
CA MET A 97 -7.28 -14.85 -3.24
C MET A 97 -7.32 -15.73 -4.50
N ALA A 98 -6.72 -16.91 -4.43
CA ALA A 98 -6.88 -17.95 -5.44
C ALA A 98 -8.11 -18.79 -5.13
N TRP A 99 -9.03 -18.81 -6.09
CA TRP A 99 -10.26 -19.60 -6.03
C TRP A 99 -10.02 -20.99 -6.61
N ARG A 100 -10.72 -22.00 -6.07
CA ARG A 100 -10.68 -23.37 -6.57
C ARG A 100 -11.13 -23.47 -8.03
N SER A 101 -12.16 -22.71 -8.41
CA SER A 101 -12.55 -22.56 -9.81
C SER A 101 -13.18 -21.19 -10.10
N ALA A 102 -13.20 -20.80 -11.37
CA ALA A 102 -13.85 -19.56 -11.81
C ALA A 102 -15.38 -19.64 -11.69
N GLU A 103 -15.94 -20.83 -11.88
CA GLU A 103 -17.36 -21.12 -11.76
C GLU A 103 -17.85 -20.91 -10.32
N GLU A 104 -17.09 -21.36 -9.33
CA GLU A 104 -17.46 -21.19 -7.92
C GLU A 104 -17.35 -19.73 -7.46
N ARG A 105 -16.36 -19.01 -7.97
CA ARG A 105 -16.26 -17.55 -7.78
C ARG A 105 -17.47 -16.84 -8.38
N ALA A 106 -17.86 -17.21 -9.60
CA ALA A 106 -19.02 -16.64 -10.28
C ALA A 106 -20.33 -16.99 -9.55
N GLN A 107 -20.47 -18.22 -9.06
CA GLN A 107 -21.60 -18.66 -8.24
C GLN A 107 -21.70 -17.86 -6.95
N MET A 108 -20.60 -17.70 -6.19
CA MET A 108 -20.58 -16.90 -4.97
C MET A 108 -21.00 -15.45 -5.24
N ALA A 109 -20.45 -14.83 -6.29
CA ALA A 109 -20.83 -13.48 -6.71
C ALA A 109 -22.32 -13.41 -7.09
N SER A 110 -22.83 -14.40 -7.83
CA SER A 110 -24.23 -14.46 -8.25
C SER A 110 -25.19 -14.58 -7.06
N VAL A 111 -24.91 -15.47 -6.10
CA VAL A 111 -25.74 -15.64 -4.89
C VAL A 111 -25.72 -14.36 -4.04
N HIS A 112 -24.53 -13.80 -3.82
CA HIS A 112 -24.39 -12.55 -3.08
C HIS A 112 -25.17 -11.41 -3.74
N ASN A 113 -25.01 -11.20 -5.05
CA ASN A 113 -25.72 -10.15 -5.77
C ASN A 113 -27.23 -10.38 -5.77
N ALA A 114 -27.71 -11.61 -5.93
CA ALA A 114 -29.14 -11.93 -5.84
C ALA A 114 -29.74 -11.58 -4.46
N ILE A 115 -28.97 -11.71 -3.38
CA ILE A 115 -29.40 -11.27 -2.05
C ILE A 115 -29.46 -9.75 -1.96
N ILE A 116 -28.40 -9.06 -2.42
CA ILE A 116 -28.30 -7.60 -2.34
C ILE A 116 -29.33 -6.90 -3.24
N ASP A 117 -29.58 -7.45 -4.43
CA ASP A 117 -30.53 -6.93 -5.43
C ASP A 117 -31.97 -7.40 -5.17
N GLU A 118 -32.22 -8.10 -4.07
CA GLU A 118 -33.54 -8.58 -3.67
C GLU A 118 -34.18 -9.57 -4.68
N GLN A 119 -33.35 -10.36 -5.38
CA GLN A 119 -33.73 -11.30 -6.46
C GLN A 119 -33.37 -12.76 -6.16
N LEU A 120 -33.17 -13.12 -4.89
CA LEU A 120 -32.86 -14.49 -4.49
C LEU A 120 -34.00 -15.47 -4.84
N THR A 121 -33.66 -16.50 -5.61
CA THR A 121 -34.55 -17.64 -5.89
C THR A 121 -34.08 -18.85 -5.08
N LEU A 122 -35.00 -19.50 -4.37
CA LEU A 122 -34.72 -20.70 -3.58
C LEU A 122 -35.31 -21.96 -4.24
N PRO A 123 -34.69 -23.13 -4.09
CA PRO A 123 -33.42 -23.37 -3.38
C PRO A 123 -32.21 -22.95 -4.24
N VAL A 124 -31.12 -22.50 -3.60
CA VAL A 124 -29.85 -22.17 -4.30
C VAL A 124 -28.66 -22.86 -3.66
N GLU A 125 -27.74 -23.36 -4.47
CA GLU A 125 -26.52 -23.98 -3.96
C GLU A 125 -25.54 -22.93 -3.48
N VAL A 126 -24.97 -23.15 -2.28
CA VAL A 126 -23.90 -22.33 -1.71
C VAL A 126 -22.67 -23.23 -1.48
N PRO A 127 -21.52 -22.92 -2.14
CA PRO A 127 -20.29 -23.69 -1.98
C PRO A 127 -19.85 -23.77 -0.51
N ALA A 128 -19.31 -24.93 -0.11
CA ALA A 128 -18.62 -25.06 1.17
C ALA A 128 -17.33 -24.24 1.15
N LEU A 129 -17.01 -23.60 2.26
CA LEU A 129 -15.89 -22.67 2.38
C LEU A 129 -14.54 -23.38 2.47
N HIS A 130 -14.52 -24.61 3.00
CA HIS A 130 -13.29 -25.40 3.13
C HIS A 130 -12.64 -25.65 1.76
N GLY A 131 -11.45 -25.10 1.55
CA GLY A 131 -10.71 -25.21 0.29
C GLY A 131 -11.34 -24.44 -0.88
N LEU A 132 -12.34 -23.59 -0.65
CA LEU A 132 -13.00 -22.79 -1.69
C LEU A 132 -12.06 -21.76 -2.30
N PHE A 133 -11.34 -21.05 -1.43
CA PHE A 133 -10.31 -20.11 -1.82
C PHE A 133 -9.25 -20.03 -0.72
N ARG A 134 -8.06 -19.55 -1.10
CA ARG A 134 -6.92 -19.39 -0.20
C ARG A 134 -6.07 -18.20 -0.62
N PRO A 135 -5.32 -17.59 0.32
CA PRO A 135 -4.28 -16.62 -0.05
C PRO A 135 -3.30 -17.23 -1.06
N GLU A 136 -3.05 -16.51 -2.14
CA GLU A 136 -2.03 -16.78 -3.15
C GLU A 136 -1.09 -15.59 -3.21
N TYR A 137 0.19 -15.85 -2.99
CA TYR A 137 1.24 -14.84 -3.08
C TYR A 137 1.93 -15.00 -4.44
N LYS A 138 1.72 -14.03 -5.31
CA LYS A 138 2.31 -13.98 -6.65
C LYS A 138 2.79 -12.58 -6.96
N ASP A 139 3.61 -12.48 -7.99
CA ASP A 139 4.10 -11.19 -8.45
C ASP A 139 2.96 -10.37 -9.10
N ASP A 140 2.36 -9.47 -8.31
CA ASP A 140 1.31 -8.56 -8.77
C ASP A 140 1.88 -7.24 -9.34
N ALA A 141 3.20 -7.05 -9.28
CA ALA A 141 3.87 -5.88 -9.83
C ALA A 141 4.27 -6.07 -11.29
N LEU A 142 4.54 -7.30 -11.71
CA LEU A 142 4.95 -7.65 -13.06
C LEU A 142 3.86 -7.29 -14.08
N ILE A 143 4.21 -6.46 -15.07
CA ILE A 143 3.31 -6.04 -16.15
C ILE A 143 3.58 -6.88 -17.40
N SER A 144 4.85 -7.01 -17.78
CA SER A 144 5.30 -7.87 -18.88
C SER A 144 6.76 -8.26 -18.68
N ALA A 145 7.15 -9.42 -19.21
CA ALA A 145 8.53 -9.85 -19.29
C ALA A 145 8.83 -10.43 -20.68
N ASP A 146 10.02 -10.19 -21.18
CA ASP A 146 10.62 -10.90 -22.31
C ASP A 146 11.99 -11.47 -21.90
N ASP A 147 12.74 -12.02 -22.86
CA ASP A 147 14.02 -12.69 -22.60
C ASP A 147 15.08 -11.74 -22.01
N ALA A 148 14.96 -10.42 -22.22
CA ALA A 148 15.94 -9.43 -21.79
C ALA A 148 15.44 -8.55 -20.63
N GLU A 149 14.20 -8.06 -20.73
CA GLU A 149 13.68 -6.99 -19.89
C GLU A 149 12.35 -7.34 -19.22
N VAL A 150 12.14 -6.70 -18.07
CA VAL A 150 10.90 -6.70 -17.29
C VAL A 150 10.34 -5.29 -17.25
N LEU A 151 9.03 -5.17 -17.47
CA LEU A 151 8.26 -3.98 -17.12
C LEU A 151 7.47 -4.28 -15.85
N ALA A 152 7.69 -3.51 -14.79
CA ALA A 152 7.04 -3.76 -13.50
C ALA A 152 6.68 -2.47 -12.76
N TRP A 153 5.68 -2.57 -11.88
CA TRP A 153 5.33 -1.56 -10.89
C TRP A 153 6.25 -1.63 -9.67
N ILE A 154 7.15 -0.66 -9.53
CA ILE A 154 8.12 -0.64 -8.43
C ILE A 154 7.64 0.29 -7.30
N PRO A 155 7.68 -0.14 -6.03
CA PRO A 155 7.45 0.73 -4.88
C PRO A 155 8.26 2.02 -4.97
N ALA A 156 7.55 3.15 -4.94
CA ALA A 156 8.14 4.44 -5.24
C ALA A 156 9.33 4.81 -4.31
N TRP A 157 9.33 4.32 -3.07
CA TRP A 157 10.40 4.55 -2.10
C TRP A 157 11.70 3.78 -2.38
N LEU A 158 11.67 2.80 -3.30
CA LEU A 158 12.84 2.06 -3.80
C LEU A 158 13.38 2.71 -5.06
N VAL A 159 12.80 3.83 -5.53
CA VAL A 159 13.19 4.47 -6.77
C VAL A 159 14.06 5.68 -6.45
N CYS A 160 15.26 5.68 -6.99
CA CYS A 160 16.27 6.71 -6.84
C CYS A 160 16.61 7.35 -8.18
N ALA A 161 17.07 8.59 -8.13
CA ALA A 161 17.70 9.26 -9.25
C ALA A 161 18.99 8.55 -9.68
N ARG A 162 19.45 8.81 -10.91
CA ARG A 162 20.62 8.17 -11.52
C ARG A 162 21.86 8.09 -10.60
N ARG A 163 22.48 6.90 -10.53
CA ARG A 163 23.70 6.64 -9.74
C ARG A 163 24.88 7.48 -10.22
N ASN A 164 25.12 7.55 -11.53
CA ASN A 164 26.22 8.32 -12.13
C ASN A 164 25.79 9.73 -12.58
N GLY A 165 24.76 10.30 -11.96
CA GLY A 165 24.31 11.65 -12.27
C GLY A 165 25.27 12.73 -11.76
N ASN A 166 25.31 13.87 -12.45
CA ASN A 166 25.97 15.07 -11.96
C ASN A 166 25.03 15.84 -11.02
N GLY A 167 25.59 16.47 -9.98
CA GLY A 167 24.91 17.44 -9.13
C GLY A 167 24.26 16.89 -7.86
N LEU A 168 23.38 17.70 -7.28
CA LEU A 168 22.84 17.57 -5.92
C LEU A 168 21.93 16.34 -5.70
N PHE A 169 21.36 15.79 -6.77
CA PHE A 169 20.36 14.71 -6.74
C PHE A 169 20.92 13.41 -7.32
N LYS A 170 22.20 13.14 -7.09
CA LYS A 170 22.84 11.88 -7.44
C LYS A 170 22.39 10.84 -6.43
N ASP A 171 21.88 9.71 -6.93
CA ASP A 171 21.45 8.59 -6.08
C ASP A 171 20.45 8.96 -4.97
N SER A 172 19.64 10.00 -5.20
CA SER A 172 18.68 10.48 -4.21
C SER A 172 17.31 9.82 -4.41
N PRO A 173 16.63 9.34 -3.36
CA PRO A 173 15.28 8.81 -3.48
C PRO A 173 14.31 9.80 -4.14
N VAL A 174 13.35 9.33 -4.93
CA VAL A 174 12.40 10.24 -5.60
C VAL A 174 11.53 11.02 -4.61
N PHE A 175 11.39 10.51 -3.38
CA PHE A 175 10.73 11.19 -2.26
C PHE A 175 11.49 12.43 -1.79
N THR A 176 12.82 12.48 -1.97
CA THR A 176 13.65 13.61 -1.54
C THR A 176 13.80 14.68 -2.61
N LEU A 177 13.15 14.52 -3.78
CA LEU A 177 13.12 15.51 -4.87
C LEU A 177 12.22 16.72 -4.54
N PHE A 178 12.33 17.25 -3.32
CA PHE A 178 11.49 18.32 -2.78
C PHE A 178 11.41 19.55 -3.69
N PRO A 179 12.44 19.98 -4.46
CA PRO A 179 12.30 21.14 -5.33
C PRO A 179 11.28 20.91 -6.44
N TYR A 180 11.20 19.68 -6.96
CA TYR A 180 10.21 19.30 -7.97
C TYR A 180 8.81 19.19 -7.36
N LEU A 181 8.72 18.56 -6.18
CA LEU A 181 7.46 18.39 -5.48
C LEU A 181 6.86 19.75 -5.10
N GLU A 182 7.65 20.68 -4.58
CA GLU A 182 7.20 22.03 -4.25
C GLU A 182 6.83 22.87 -5.48
N LEU A 183 7.57 22.72 -6.58
CA LEU A 183 7.21 23.34 -7.85
C LEU A 183 5.82 22.87 -8.33
N PHE A 184 5.51 21.58 -8.21
CA PHE A 184 4.21 21.04 -8.63
C PHE A 184 3.06 21.47 -7.72
N LYS A 185 3.31 21.53 -6.40
CA LYS A 185 2.37 22.14 -5.46
C LYS A 185 2.09 23.61 -5.78
N TRP A 186 3.12 24.36 -6.17
CA TRP A 186 2.96 25.75 -6.62
C TRP A 186 2.17 25.85 -7.92
N PHE A 187 2.35 24.91 -8.85
CA PHE A 187 1.52 24.85 -10.05
C PHE A 187 0.04 24.59 -9.75
N ASP A 188 -0.25 23.75 -8.76
CA ASP A 188 -1.60 23.45 -8.27
C ASP A 188 -2.20 24.57 -7.39
N GLY A 189 -1.42 25.59 -7.04
CA GLY A 189 -1.90 26.75 -6.27
C GLY A 189 -1.94 26.54 -4.76
N GLU A 190 -1.15 25.61 -4.21
CA GLU A 190 -1.02 25.47 -2.75
C GLU A 190 -0.39 26.74 -2.12
N ALA A 191 -1.02 27.26 -1.07
CA ALA A 191 -0.69 28.57 -0.49
C ALA A 191 0.77 28.71 0.01
N ASP A 192 1.36 27.63 0.52
CA ASP A 192 2.71 27.62 1.09
C ASP A 192 3.78 27.06 0.13
N ALA A 193 3.42 26.86 -1.15
CA ALA A 193 4.33 26.33 -2.15
C ALA A 193 5.04 27.44 -2.92
N THR A 194 6.30 27.20 -3.28
CA THR A 194 7.14 28.16 -4.00
C THR A 194 8.00 27.47 -5.05
N PRO A 195 8.29 28.12 -6.20
CA PRO A 195 9.20 27.58 -7.19
C PRO A 195 10.68 27.79 -6.84
N ASN A 196 11.00 28.51 -5.76
CA ASN A 196 12.35 29.03 -5.49
C ASN A 196 13.40 27.93 -5.37
N HIS A 197 13.15 26.87 -4.58
CA HIS A 197 14.11 25.76 -4.46
C HIS A 197 14.41 25.11 -5.80
N TYR A 198 13.41 24.98 -6.69
CA TYR A 198 13.63 24.44 -8.03
C TYR A 198 14.49 25.38 -8.87
N MET A 199 14.20 26.69 -8.81
CA MET A 199 14.98 27.68 -9.54
C MET A 199 16.43 27.73 -9.06
N ASP A 200 16.64 27.85 -7.76
CA ASP A 200 17.95 28.13 -7.19
C ASP A 200 18.86 26.90 -7.18
N LEU A 201 18.33 25.72 -6.83
CA LEU A 201 19.13 24.51 -6.71
C LEU A 201 19.37 23.80 -8.05
N TYR A 202 18.46 23.96 -9.01
CA TYR A 202 18.52 23.25 -10.29
C TYR A 202 18.77 24.18 -11.48
N CYS A 203 17.89 25.16 -11.71
CA CYS A 203 17.93 25.95 -12.94
C CYS A 203 19.07 26.98 -12.97
N ARG A 204 19.31 27.71 -11.89
CA ARG A 204 20.36 28.73 -11.82
C ARG A 204 21.75 28.10 -11.85
N ASN A 205 21.97 27.05 -11.06
CA ASN A 205 23.21 26.28 -11.10
C ASN A 205 23.53 25.74 -12.51
N ALA A 206 22.52 25.23 -13.22
CA ALA A 206 22.71 24.80 -14.60
C ALA A 206 23.00 25.99 -15.53
N ALA A 207 22.27 27.10 -15.39
CA ALA A 207 22.50 28.31 -16.19
C ALA A 207 23.92 28.85 -16.02
N ASP A 208 24.44 28.88 -14.79
CA ASP A 208 25.81 29.31 -14.49
C ASP A 208 26.86 28.42 -15.15
N GLN A 209 26.68 27.09 -15.10
CA GLN A 209 27.58 26.15 -15.77
C GLN A 209 27.67 26.36 -17.29
N PHE A 210 26.59 26.84 -17.91
CA PHE A 210 26.51 27.10 -19.36
C PHE A 210 26.66 28.59 -19.73
N GLY A 211 26.93 29.47 -18.77
CA GLY A 211 27.07 30.92 -19.01
C GLY A 211 25.78 31.60 -19.51
N ILE A 212 24.61 31.10 -19.11
CA ILE A 212 23.31 31.62 -19.52
C ILE A 212 22.91 32.80 -18.62
N ALA A 213 22.53 33.94 -19.22
CA ALA A 213 22.07 35.11 -18.48
C ALA A 213 20.74 34.83 -17.74
N GLN A 214 20.76 34.98 -16.41
CA GLN A 214 19.63 34.66 -15.53
C GLN A 214 18.68 35.86 -15.30
N THR A 215 18.12 36.42 -16.37
CA THR A 215 17.17 37.55 -16.30
C THR A 215 15.78 37.13 -15.81
N ASP A 216 14.95 38.09 -15.40
CA ASP A 216 13.55 37.81 -15.02
C ASP A 216 12.75 37.14 -16.16
N ALA A 217 12.98 37.57 -17.40
CA ALA A 217 12.37 36.97 -18.58
C ALA A 217 12.81 35.50 -18.78
N TRP A 218 14.06 35.17 -18.43
CA TRP A 218 14.53 33.79 -18.44
C TRP A 218 13.83 32.95 -17.36
N VAL A 219 13.71 33.49 -16.13
CA VAL A 219 12.99 32.83 -15.02
C VAL A 219 11.54 32.55 -15.42
N GLU A 220 10.82 33.56 -15.93
CA GLU A 220 9.43 33.42 -16.38
C GLU A 220 9.30 32.33 -17.46
N ASN A 221 10.21 32.33 -18.45
CA ASN A 221 10.19 31.35 -19.52
C ASN A 221 10.44 29.92 -19.00
N VAL A 222 11.38 29.73 -18.07
CA VAL A 222 11.64 28.43 -17.44
C VAL A 222 10.40 27.93 -16.70
N LEU A 223 9.80 28.76 -15.85
CA LEU A 223 8.61 28.40 -15.08
C LEU A 223 7.42 28.10 -15.98
N ARG A 224 7.18 28.91 -17.02
CA ARG A 224 6.13 28.67 -18.02
C ARG A 224 6.34 27.35 -18.75
N SER A 225 7.57 27.05 -19.19
CA SER A 225 7.90 25.78 -19.84
C SER A 225 7.65 24.58 -18.92
N ARG A 226 8.05 24.68 -17.64
CA ARG A 226 7.81 23.60 -16.67
C ARG A 226 6.33 23.42 -16.32
N ARG A 227 5.56 24.52 -16.27
CA ARG A 227 4.10 24.47 -16.11
C ARG A 227 3.45 23.73 -17.29
N GLN A 228 3.87 24.02 -18.53
CA GLN A 228 3.35 23.30 -19.71
C GLN A 228 3.61 21.79 -19.63
N VAL A 229 4.81 21.37 -19.22
CA VAL A 229 5.13 19.95 -19.06
C VAL A 229 4.27 19.31 -17.97
N TYR A 230 4.11 19.97 -16.83
CA TYR A 230 3.26 19.52 -15.74
C TYR A 230 1.79 19.35 -16.17
N GLU A 231 1.22 20.37 -16.82
CA GLU A 231 -0.16 20.37 -17.30
C GLU A 231 -0.41 19.27 -18.34
N ARG A 232 0.57 19.01 -19.22
CA ARG A 232 0.50 17.90 -20.17
C ARG A 232 0.51 16.55 -19.45
N MET A 233 1.40 16.34 -18.48
CA MET A 233 1.41 15.09 -17.69
C MET A 233 0.07 14.89 -16.96
N ARG A 234 -0.50 15.96 -16.37
CA ARG A 234 -1.80 15.93 -15.68
C ARG A 234 -2.95 15.60 -16.63
N GLN A 235 -3.00 16.26 -17.79
CA GLN A 235 -3.99 15.96 -18.82
C GLN A 235 -3.89 14.52 -19.29
N THR A 236 -2.66 14.07 -19.58
CA THR A 236 -2.39 12.71 -20.06
C THR A 236 -2.77 11.65 -19.03
N GLU A 237 -2.48 11.85 -17.73
CA GLU A 237 -2.91 10.92 -16.66
C GLU A 237 -4.43 10.66 -16.70
N SER A 238 -5.22 11.67 -17.08
CA SER A 238 -6.69 11.58 -17.09
C SER A 238 -7.25 10.92 -18.35
N VAL A 239 -6.58 11.06 -19.51
CA VAL A 239 -7.10 10.56 -20.80
C VAL A 239 -6.41 9.28 -21.30
N ASP A 240 -5.19 9.01 -20.84
CA ASP A 240 -4.42 7.80 -21.14
C ASP A 240 -3.78 7.26 -19.83
N PRO A 241 -4.53 6.44 -19.07
CA PRO A 241 -4.05 5.88 -17.80
C PRO A 241 -2.80 5.01 -17.92
N LEU A 242 -2.47 4.52 -19.12
CA LEU A 242 -1.30 3.67 -19.38
C LEU A 242 -0.09 4.45 -19.89
N PHE A 243 -0.20 5.77 -20.09
CA PHE A 243 0.89 6.58 -20.63
C PHE A 243 2.22 6.38 -19.89
N PHE A 244 2.20 6.42 -18.55
CA PHE A 244 3.42 6.27 -17.74
C PHE A 244 4.01 4.86 -17.81
N VAL A 245 3.17 3.84 -17.98
CA VAL A 245 3.58 2.44 -18.19
C VAL A 245 4.25 2.29 -19.56
N ASN A 246 3.58 2.77 -20.61
CA ASN A 246 4.06 2.68 -21.99
C ASN A 246 5.38 3.44 -22.22
N HIS A 247 5.64 4.46 -21.39
CA HIS A 247 6.85 5.25 -21.44
C HIS A 247 7.75 5.07 -20.21
N ALA A 248 7.66 3.94 -19.51
CA ALA A 248 8.50 3.63 -18.35
C ALA A 248 9.99 3.81 -18.67
N VAL A 249 10.75 4.34 -17.71
CA VAL A 249 12.20 4.53 -17.85
C VAL A 249 12.95 3.27 -17.48
N ASN A 250 14.13 3.11 -18.07
CA ASN A 250 15.09 2.11 -17.64
C ASN A 250 15.64 2.46 -16.25
N ALA A 251 15.86 1.44 -15.45
CA ALA A 251 16.52 1.54 -14.16
C ALA A 251 17.32 0.26 -13.88
N ASP A 252 18.38 0.41 -13.09
CA ASP A 252 19.24 -0.70 -12.68
C ASP A 252 19.13 -0.91 -11.17
N TRP A 253 19.28 -2.15 -10.72
CA TRP A 253 19.33 -2.48 -9.30
C TRP A 253 20.70 -2.13 -8.70
N ASN A 254 20.69 -1.31 -7.65
CA ASN A 254 21.88 -1.02 -6.86
C ASN A 254 21.98 -2.03 -5.71
N SER A 255 22.80 -3.05 -5.90
CA SER A 255 23.02 -4.11 -4.89
C SER A 255 23.61 -3.61 -3.58
N ASP A 256 24.35 -2.50 -3.61
CA ASP A 256 25.06 -1.98 -2.44
C ASP A 256 24.09 -1.24 -1.51
N GLU A 257 23.06 -0.61 -2.07
CA GLU A 257 22.09 0.22 -1.35
C GLU A 257 20.68 -0.37 -1.32
N SER A 258 20.44 -1.45 -2.06
CA SER A 258 19.16 -2.17 -2.18
C SER A 258 17.99 -1.31 -2.70
N HIS A 259 18.23 -0.53 -3.76
CA HIS A 259 17.21 0.26 -4.46
C HIS A 259 17.45 0.32 -5.97
N PHE A 260 16.50 0.86 -6.73
CA PHE A 260 16.61 1.06 -8.18
C PHE A 260 17.07 2.46 -8.53
N ASN A 261 18.04 2.59 -9.43
CA ASN A 261 18.46 3.87 -9.97
C ASN A 261 17.93 4.07 -11.38
N MET A 262 17.07 5.06 -11.59
CA MET A 262 16.58 5.40 -12.93
C MET A 262 17.66 6.08 -13.76
N ASP A 263 17.73 5.74 -15.06
CA ASP A 263 18.61 6.42 -16.01
C ASP A 263 18.17 7.84 -16.33
N SER A 264 16.86 8.09 -16.29
CA SER A 264 16.25 9.39 -16.57
C SER A 264 14.88 9.52 -15.90
N GLY A 265 14.10 10.55 -16.22
CA GLY A 265 12.69 10.60 -15.82
C GLY A 265 12.37 11.17 -14.44
N LYS A 266 13.31 11.89 -13.79
CA LYS A 266 13.09 12.54 -12.47
C LYS A 266 11.78 13.35 -12.41
N HIS A 267 11.46 14.12 -13.46
CA HIS A 267 10.21 14.89 -13.53
C HIS A 267 8.96 14.00 -13.51
N ARG A 268 9.00 12.84 -14.19
CA ARG A 268 7.86 11.91 -14.24
C ARG A 268 7.68 11.16 -12.93
N ALA A 269 8.79 10.71 -12.33
CA ALA A 269 8.73 10.10 -11.00
C ALA A 269 8.21 11.11 -9.98
N ALA A 270 8.78 12.32 -9.90
CA ALA A 270 8.31 13.38 -9.01
C ALA A 270 6.83 13.74 -9.26
N PHE A 271 6.37 13.70 -10.52
CA PHE A 271 4.96 13.91 -10.85
C PHE A 271 4.10 12.80 -10.25
N LEU A 272 4.45 11.53 -10.45
CA LEU A 272 3.73 10.39 -9.85
C LEU A 272 3.67 10.49 -8.32
N ILE A 273 4.78 10.87 -7.67
CA ILE A 273 4.81 11.07 -6.21
C ILE A 273 3.89 12.22 -5.79
N HIS A 274 3.94 13.36 -6.49
CA HIS A 274 3.05 14.50 -6.26
C HIS A 274 1.58 14.12 -6.41
N ARG A 275 1.25 13.26 -7.38
CA ARG A 275 -0.08 12.66 -7.56
C ARG A 275 -0.40 11.53 -6.57
N LYS A 276 0.40 11.37 -5.51
CA LYS A 276 0.28 10.36 -4.45
C LYS A 276 0.28 8.91 -4.94
N ARG A 277 0.95 8.63 -6.07
CA ARG A 277 1.15 7.25 -6.55
C ARG A 277 2.25 6.59 -5.74
N SER A 278 1.96 5.43 -5.17
CA SER A 278 2.90 4.62 -4.37
C SER A 278 3.77 3.68 -5.20
N LEU A 279 3.50 3.58 -6.51
CA LEU A 279 4.19 2.73 -7.46
C LEU A 279 4.64 3.57 -8.67
N VAL A 280 5.82 3.25 -9.20
CA VAL A 280 6.41 3.86 -10.40
C VAL A 280 6.71 2.74 -11.40
N PRO A 281 6.30 2.85 -12.67
CA PRO A 281 6.58 1.82 -13.65
C PRO A 281 8.02 1.97 -14.15
N LEU A 282 8.79 0.88 -14.09
CA LEU A 282 10.19 0.84 -14.52
C LEU A 282 10.42 -0.32 -15.49
N LYS A 283 11.34 -0.12 -16.43
CA LYS A 283 11.93 -1.17 -17.26
C LYS A 283 13.26 -1.59 -16.64
N LEU A 284 13.43 -2.89 -16.44
CA LEU A 284 14.51 -3.47 -15.66
C LEU A 284 15.11 -4.65 -16.40
N ALA A 285 16.40 -4.92 -16.22
CA ALA A 285 16.96 -6.21 -16.62
C ALA A 285 16.33 -7.34 -15.79
N ASN A 286 16.15 -8.52 -16.40
CA ASN A 286 15.64 -9.71 -15.69
C ASN A 286 16.43 -10.00 -14.39
N ALA A 287 17.76 -9.90 -14.43
CA ALA A 287 18.63 -10.16 -13.28
C ALA A 287 18.40 -9.17 -12.13
N ASP A 288 18.19 -7.89 -12.45
CA ASP A 288 17.96 -6.83 -11.48
C ASP A 288 16.60 -6.98 -10.79
N TYR A 289 15.57 -7.36 -11.56
CA TYR A 289 14.26 -7.64 -11.01
C TYR A 289 14.30 -8.87 -10.07
N GLU A 290 14.98 -9.94 -10.47
CA GLU A 290 15.17 -11.13 -9.63
C GLU A 290 15.96 -10.83 -8.34
N ALA A 291 16.98 -9.97 -8.42
CA ALA A 291 17.72 -9.51 -7.25
C ALA A 291 16.79 -8.74 -6.28
N TYR A 292 15.96 -7.85 -6.79
CA TYR A 292 14.95 -7.12 -6.00
C TYR A 292 14.00 -8.06 -5.26
N LEU A 293 13.47 -9.10 -5.94
CA LEU A 293 12.48 -10.02 -5.35
C LEU A 293 12.93 -10.73 -4.08
N ASN A 294 14.26 -10.86 -3.87
CA ASN A 294 14.85 -11.43 -2.66
C ASN A 294 14.16 -12.74 -2.21
N ARG A 295 14.06 -13.69 -3.15
CA ARG A 295 13.24 -14.91 -3.00
C ARG A 295 13.45 -15.68 -1.68
N PRO A 296 14.67 -15.81 -1.12
CA PRO A 296 14.85 -16.47 0.16
C PRO A 296 14.12 -15.76 1.31
N ALA A 297 14.27 -14.43 1.44
CA ALA A 297 13.59 -13.66 2.48
C ALA A 297 12.08 -13.57 2.23
N LEU A 298 11.66 -13.43 0.97
CA LEU A 298 10.25 -13.51 0.57
C LEU A 298 9.60 -14.82 1.03
N LYS A 299 10.26 -15.95 0.77
CA LYS A 299 9.77 -17.26 1.21
C LYS A 299 9.68 -17.33 2.73
N ALA A 300 10.69 -16.85 3.45
CA ALA A 300 10.70 -16.85 4.91
C ALA A 300 9.53 -16.03 5.49
N LEU A 301 9.23 -14.86 4.91
CA LEU A 301 8.09 -14.03 5.30
C LEU A 301 6.75 -14.74 5.04
N ILE A 302 6.56 -15.32 3.86
CA ILE A 302 5.34 -16.09 3.54
C ILE A 302 5.17 -17.27 4.51
N ASP A 303 6.23 -18.02 4.77
CA ASP A 303 6.18 -19.15 5.71
C ASP A 303 5.86 -18.67 7.15
N CYS A 304 6.40 -17.52 7.58
CA CYS A 304 6.05 -16.87 8.85
C CYS A 304 4.56 -16.51 8.92
N MET A 305 4.02 -15.90 7.86
CA MET A 305 2.60 -15.54 7.77
C MET A 305 1.70 -16.77 7.85
N LEU A 306 2.03 -17.83 7.10
CA LEU A 306 1.26 -19.07 7.11
C LEU A 306 1.27 -19.76 8.49
N ARG A 307 2.43 -19.85 9.15
CA ARG A 307 2.54 -20.42 10.50
C ARG A 307 1.74 -19.62 11.54
N SER A 308 1.73 -18.30 11.39
CA SER A 308 1.06 -17.38 12.33
C SER A 308 -0.40 -17.09 11.96
N ASN A 309 -0.93 -17.74 10.92
CA ASN A 309 -2.27 -17.51 10.38
C ASN A 309 -2.57 -16.04 10.07
N ILE A 310 -1.57 -15.30 9.57
CA ILE A 310 -1.71 -13.90 9.16
C ILE A 310 -2.38 -13.88 7.78
N THR A 311 -3.68 -13.56 7.76
CA THR A 311 -4.48 -13.40 6.53
C THR A 311 -4.65 -11.93 6.13
N GLU A 312 -4.39 -11.01 7.07
CA GLU A 312 -4.38 -9.57 6.90
C GLU A 312 -3.08 -9.03 7.51
N LEU A 313 -2.32 -8.24 6.74
CA LEU A 313 -1.05 -7.70 7.20
C LEU A 313 -1.26 -6.64 8.30
N PRO A 314 -0.37 -6.57 9.31
CA PRO A 314 -0.42 -5.50 10.30
C PRO A 314 -0.26 -4.09 9.70
N TYR A 315 0.45 -3.98 8.57
CA TYR A 315 0.73 -2.74 7.85
C TYR A 315 1.04 -3.04 6.37
N PRO A 316 1.01 -2.05 5.46
CA PRO A 316 1.30 -2.30 4.05
C PRO A 316 2.75 -2.72 3.84
N VAL A 317 2.96 -3.90 3.26
CA VAL A 317 4.28 -4.36 2.78
C VAL A 317 4.37 -4.06 1.29
N MET A 318 5.08 -2.99 0.92
CA MET A 318 5.26 -2.59 -0.47
C MET A 318 6.32 -3.45 -1.16
N HIS A 319 5.96 -4.68 -1.50
CA HIS A 319 6.74 -5.61 -2.30
C HIS A 319 5.80 -6.33 -3.27
N SER A 320 6.30 -6.76 -4.43
CA SER A 320 5.47 -7.23 -5.55
C SER A 320 4.49 -8.36 -5.19
N TYR A 321 4.88 -9.22 -4.25
CA TYR A 321 4.08 -10.35 -3.76
C TYR A 321 3.01 -10.00 -2.72
N PHE A 322 2.97 -8.75 -2.25
CA PHE A 322 2.08 -8.31 -1.18
C PHE A 322 1.16 -7.14 -1.57
N LEU A 323 1.25 -6.63 -2.81
CA LEU A 323 0.50 -5.44 -3.26
C LEU A 323 -1.02 -5.60 -3.21
N ARG A 324 -1.53 -6.83 -3.29
CA ARG A 324 -2.98 -7.15 -3.22
C ARG A 324 -3.40 -7.83 -1.93
N VAL A 325 -2.47 -7.99 -0.99
CA VAL A 325 -2.75 -8.60 0.31
C VAL A 325 -3.44 -7.55 1.17
N PRO A 326 -4.58 -7.88 1.81
CA PRO A 326 -5.25 -6.93 2.69
C PRO A 326 -4.35 -6.58 3.88
N TYR A 327 -4.46 -5.35 4.36
CA TYR A 327 -3.71 -4.88 5.51
C TYR A 327 -4.58 -3.95 6.36
N ARG A 328 -4.20 -3.81 7.64
CA ARG A 328 -4.86 -2.89 8.57
C ARG A 328 -4.50 -1.45 8.22
N ALA A 329 -5.46 -0.75 7.63
CA ALA A 329 -5.31 0.65 7.23
C ALA A 329 -5.65 1.60 8.38
N ASP A 330 -5.00 1.41 9.54
CA ASP A 330 -5.30 2.18 10.76
C ASP A 330 -4.71 3.61 10.73
N SER A 331 -3.89 3.93 9.72
CA SER A 331 -3.31 5.26 9.53
C SER A 331 -3.12 5.66 8.07
N ALA A 332 -2.96 6.96 7.82
CA ALA A 332 -2.65 7.53 6.51
C ALA A 332 -1.15 7.39 6.16
N PHE A 333 -0.63 6.15 6.23
CA PHE A 333 0.79 5.80 6.12
C PHE A 333 1.55 6.57 5.03
N TYR A 334 1.05 6.51 3.80
CA TYR A 334 1.74 7.11 2.64
C TYR A 334 1.81 8.64 2.72
N GLU A 335 0.76 9.27 3.24
CA GLU A 335 0.74 10.73 3.43
C GLU A 335 1.69 11.15 4.54
N THR A 336 1.71 10.41 5.64
CA THR A 336 2.64 10.62 6.76
C THR A 336 4.09 10.47 6.29
N LEU A 337 4.39 9.44 5.49
CA LEU A 337 5.72 9.24 4.89
C LEU A 337 6.13 10.44 4.04
N LEU A 338 5.28 10.91 3.12
CA LEU A 338 5.60 12.05 2.25
C LEU A 338 5.83 13.34 3.03
N LYS A 339 4.97 13.65 4.00
CA LYS A 339 5.10 14.85 4.85
C LYS A 339 6.40 14.80 5.66
N SER A 340 6.65 13.67 6.32
CA SER A 340 7.82 13.48 7.18
C SER A 340 9.11 13.50 6.37
N CYS A 341 9.15 12.83 5.20
CA CYS A 341 10.31 12.84 4.31
C CYS A 341 10.67 14.25 3.83
N ARG A 342 9.67 15.07 3.44
CA ARG A 342 9.91 16.47 3.07
C ARG A 342 10.56 17.26 4.20
N ALA A 343 10.04 17.13 5.42
CA ALA A 343 10.57 17.91 6.53
C ALA A 343 11.98 17.46 6.94
N LEU A 344 12.24 16.16 6.96
CA LEU A 344 13.55 15.59 7.25
C LEU A 344 14.59 15.99 6.19
N VAL A 345 14.25 15.91 4.90
CA VAL A 345 15.19 16.28 3.84
C VAL A 345 15.48 17.78 3.85
N LEU A 346 14.49 18.64 4.11
CA LEU A 346 14.70 20.08 4.19
C LEU A 346 15.62 20.44 5.36
N LYS A 347 15.40 19.84 6.54
CA LYS A 347 16.28 20.05 7.70
C LYS A 347 17.69 19.55 7.41
N ASN A 348 17.85 18.31 6.92
CA ASN A 348 19.16 17.77 6.59
C ASN A 348 19.87 18.60 5.49
N PHE A 349 19.12 19.09 4.50
CA PHE A 349 19.65 19.97 3.46
C PHE A 349 20.13 21.31 4.04
N SER A 350 19.38 21.90 4.96
CA SER A 350 19.77 23.17 5.60
C SER A 350 21.04 23.04 6.46
N GLU A 351 21.29 21.87 7.02
CA GLU A 351 22.45 21.59 7.88
C GLU A 351 23.68 21.14 7.09
N THR A 352 23.49 20.34 6.02
CA THR A 352 24.59 19.66 5.32
C THR A 352 24.75 20.05 3.85
N GLY A 353 23.77 20.74 3.27
CA GLY A 353 23.69 21.03 1.84
C GLY A 353 23.43 19.80 0.96
N ARG A 354 23.10 18.63 1.53
CA ARG A 354 22.85 17.39 0.78
C ARG A 354 21.36 17.05 0.70
N VAL A 355 20.91 16.58 -0.46
CA VAL A 355 19.53 16.08 -0.67
C VAL A 355 19.51 14.57 -0.51
N SER A 356 19.73 14.12 0.71
CA SER A 356 19.77 12.71 1.11
C SER A 356 19.21 12.56 2.51
N LEU A 357 18.84 11.33 2.88
CA LEU A 357 18.54 10.95 4.26
C LEU A 357 19.61 9.99 4.82
N SER A 358 20.63 9.67 4.03
CA SER A 358 21.78 8.89 4.50
C SER A 358 22.51 9.62 5.62
N GLY A 359 22.75 8.90 6.72
CA GLY A 359 23.38 9.44 7.93
C GLY A 359 22.41 10.08 8.92
N VAL A 360 21.12 10.20 8.60
CA VAL A 360 20.09 10.64 9.54
C VAL A 360 19.73 9.49 10.48
N ARG A 361 19.79 9.74 11.79
CA ARG A 361 19.42 8.78 12.84
C ARG A 361 18.05 9.11 13.42
N LEU A 362 17.15 8.15 13.29
CA LEU A 362 15.77 8.23 13.77
C LEU A 362 15.57 7.34 15.00
N ARG A 363 14.65 7.71 15.88
CA ARG A 363 14.17 6.85 16.97
C ARG A 363 12.67 6.59 16.83
N ALA A 364 12.25 5.36 17.06
CA ALA A 364 10.85 4.94 17.09
C ALA A 364 10.56 4.19 18.39
N GLU A 365 9.66 4.71 19.23
CA GLU A 365 9.32 4.11 20.52
C GLU A 365 8.10 3.19 20.42
N SER A 366 7.16 3.48 19.52
CA SER A 366 5.98 2.64 19.26
C SER A 366 6.18 1.64 18.12
N ALA A 367 5.71 0.40 18.32
CA ALA A 367 5.66 -0.63 17.28
C ALA A 367 4.71 -0.26 16.13
N ASP A 368 3.71 0.60 16.37
CA ASP A 368 2.80 1.07 15.31
C ASP A 368 3.53 1.93 14.25
N LEU A 369 4.74 2.43 14.57
CA LEU A 369 5.58 3.20 13.67
C LEU A 369 6.58 2.33 12.90
N GLU A 370 6.63 1.02 13.14
CA GLU A 370 7.45 0.06 12.39
C GLU A 370 7.41 0.28 10.87
N PRO A 371 6.25 0.37 10.18
CA PRO A 371 6.23 0.54 8.73
C PRO A 371 6.88 1.85 8.28
N LEU A 372 6.80 2.91 9.09
CA LEU A 372 7.43 4.19 8.79
C LEU A 372 8.94 4.13 9.05
N ALA A 373 9.35 3.45 10.12
CA ALA A 373 10.76 3.19 10.41
C ALA A 373 11.41 2.37 9.28
N GLN A 374 10.76 1.31 8.80
CA GLN A 374 11.21 0.53 7.65
C GLN A 374 11.32 1.39 6.39
N ALA A 375 10.32 2.23 6.12
CA ALA A 375 10.35 3.20 5.02
C ALA A 375 11.60 4.08 5.05
N PHE A 376 11.88 4.67 6.22
CA PHE A 376 13.02 5.56 6.37
C PHE A 376 14.35 4.84 6.33
N ALA A 377 14.41 3.63 6.86
CA ALA A 377 15.57 2.78 6.71
C ALA A 377 15.83 2.47 5.23
N VAL A 378 14.82 2.16 4.42
CA VAL A 378 14.97 2.03 2.95
C VAL A 378 15.50 3.33 2.32
N LEU A 379 14.99 4.49 2.76
CA LEU A 379 15.44 5.80 2.27
C LEU A 379 16.85 6.21 2.74
N GLY A 380 17.53 5.40 3.55
CA GLY A 380 18.92 5.59 3.97
C GLY A 380 19.14 5.96 5.43
N CYS A 381 18.09 6.12 6.23
CA CYS A 381 18.22 6.43 7.66
C CYS A 381 18.73 5.22 8.46
N SER A 382 19.38 5.49 9.59
CA SER A 382 19.54 4.50 10.67
C SER A 382 18.41 4.66 11.69
N VAL A 383 17.90 3.55 12.21
CA VAL A 383 16.72 3.53 13.10
C VAL A 383 17.07 2.89 14.43
N GLN A 384 16.80 3.62 15.51
CA GLN A 384 16.77 3.09 16.88
C GLN A 384 15.33 2.76 17.25
N HIS A 385 15.06 1.59 17.82
CA HIS A 385 13.72 1.22 18.26
C HIS A 385 13.63 0.85 19.74
N GLY A 386 12.59 1.35 20.42
CA GLY A 386 12.31 1.11 21.84
C GLY A 386 11.35 -0.05 22.13
N TYR A 387 10.69 -0.60 21.11
CA TYR A 387 9.70 -1.67 21.25
C TYR A 387 10.30 -3.07 21.02
N GLN A 388 9.54 -4.08 21.46
CA GLN A 388 9.82 -5.48 21.17
C GLN A 388 9.45 -5.80 19.73
N GLU A 389 10.46 -6.17 18.94
CA GLU A 389 10.33 -6.58 17.55
C GLU A 389 9.67 -7.96 17.40
N SER A 390 8.73 -8.09 16.46
CA SER A 390 8.10 -9.38 16.12
C SER A 390 8.88 -10.17 15.07
N GLU A 391 8.58 -11.47 14.91
CA GLU A 391 9.15 -12.28 13.82
C GLU A 391 8.76 -11.75 12.44
N PHE A 392 7.54 -11.23 12.30
CA PHE A 392 7.05 -10.62 11.07
C PHE A 392 7.88 -9.37 10.71
N ASP A 393 8.15 -8.49 11.68
CA ASP A 393 8.91 -7.26 11.44
C ASP A 393 10.34 -7.57 10.98
N ARG A 394 11.01 -8.54 11.62
CA ARG A 394 12.33 -9.04 11.15
C ARG A 394 12.28 -9.53 9.71
N ALA A 395 11.30 -10.36 9.39
CA ALA A 395 11.19 -10.93 8.06
C ALA A 395 10.93 -9.86 6.98
N VAL A 396 10.20 -8.79 7.30
CA VAL A 396 10.01 -7.64 6.40
C VAL A 396 11.30 -6.82 6.26
N ARG A 397 12.04 -6.59 7.35
CA ARG A 397 13.36 -5.90 7.28
C ARG A 397 14.37 -6.70 6.45
N ASP A 398 14.39 -8.03 6.59
CA ASP A 398 15.24 -8.92 5.79
C ASP A 398 14.83 -8.92 4.32
N LEU A 399 13.52 -8.86 4.03
CA LEU A 399 12.99 -8.74 2.67
C LEU A 399 13.55 -7.49 1.98
N TYR A 400 13.57 -6.35 2.69
CA TYR A 400 14.11 -5.09 2.18
C TYR A 400 15.63 -4.93 2.32
N ARG A 401 16.32 -5.86 2.99
CA ARG A 401 17.77 -5.80 3.28
C ARG A 401 18.15 -4.55 4.10
N ILE A 402 17.36 -4.27 5.13
CA ILE A 402 17.55 -3.09 5.99
C ILE A 402 17.80 -3.45 7.46
N SER A 403 17.92 -4.73 7.80
CA SER A 403 18.06 -5.19 9.19
C SER A 403 19.29 -4.60 9.91
N ASP A 404 20.38 -4.36 9.18
CA ASP A 404 21.60 -3.72 9.68
C ASP A 404 21.44 -2.21 9.95
N ARG A 405 20.38 -1.59 9.44
CA ARG A 405 20.04 -0.18 9.72
C ARG A 405 19.25 -0.02 11.02
N PHE A 406 18.90 -1.10 11.71
CA PHE A 406 18.14 -1.08 12.96
C PHE A 406 19.01 -1.43 14.18
N ALA A 407 18.81 -0.71 15.28
CA ALA A 407 19.42 -0.98 16.58
C ALA A 407 18.41 -0.79 17.72
N ARG A 408 18.58 -1.51 18.83
CA ARG A 408 17.68 -1.39 19.99
C ARG A 408 18.08 -0.22 20.90
N SER A 409 17.11 0.57 21.34
CA SER A 409 17.28 1.66 22.32
C SER A 409 17.64 1.08 23.70
N GLY A 410 18.91 0.77 23.91
CA GLY A 410 19.39 0.13 25.15
C GLY A 410 20.88 -0.19 25.12
N ASP A 411 21.48 -0.28 23.93
CA ASP A 411 22.89 -0.66 23.80
C ASP A 411 23.86 0.52 24.01
N VAL A 412 23.49 1.78 23.68
CA VAL A 412 24.13 3.05 24.11
C VAL A 412 23.10 4.19 23.86
N PRO A 413 22.95 5.22 24.71
CA PRO A 413 22.17 6.42 24.38
C PRO A 413 22.91 7.26 23.34
N ASP A 414 22.85 6.85 22.08
CA ASP A 414 23.37 7.66 20.99
C ASP A 414 22.45 8.85 20.72
N ALA A 415 23.08 9.98 20.37
CA ALA A 415 22.37 11.14 19.84
C ALA A 415 21.47 10.69 18.67
N CYS A 416 20.16 10.91 18.79
CA CYS A 416 19.23 10.77 17.68
C CYS A 416 18.97 12.16 17.10
N ASP A 417 18.87 12.25 15.78
CA ASP A 417 18.60 13.53 15.12
C ASP A 417 17.10 13.86 15.20
N PHE A 418 16.25 12.81 15.30
CA PHE A 418 14.78 12.90 15.34
C PHE A 418 14.13 11.73 16.08
N VAL A 419 12.97 11.99 16.70
CA VAL A 419 12.06 10.99 17.29
C VAL A 419 10.78 10.95 16.46
N LEU A 420 10.47 9.81 15.83
CA LEU A 420 9.31 9.67 14.93
C LEU A 420 7.98 9.87 15.64
N ASP A 421 7.86 9.40 16.88
CA ASP A 421 6.64 9.50 17.70
C ASP A 421 6.20 10.97 17.90
N GLU A 422 7.16 11.89 18.05
CA GLU A 422 6.87 13.32 18.22
C GLU A 422 6.34 13.99 16.92
N TRP A 423 6.63 13.38 15.78
CA TRP A 423 6.33 13.91 14.45
C TRP A 423 5.04 13.36 13.86
N VAL A 424 4.67 12.13 14.20
CA VAL A 424 3.43 11.49 13.72
C VAL A 424 2.22 11.85 14.59
N ALA A 425 2.43 12.24 15.85
CA ALA A 425 1.38 12.69 16.77
C ALA A 425 0.90 14.15 16.53
N ARG A 426 1.47 14.86 15.55
CA ARG A 426 1.12 16.24 15.16
C ARG A 426 0.59 16.26 13.74
#